data_AF-A0A1B7TEZ2-F1
#
_entry.id   AF-A0A1B7TEZ2-F1
#
_cell.length_a   1.000
_cell.length_b   1.000
_cell.length_c   1.000
_cell.angle_alpha   90.00
_cell.angle_beta   90.00
_cell.angle_gamma   90.00
#
_symmetry.space_group_name_H-M   'P 1'
#
loop_
_entity.id
_entity.type
_entity.pdbx_description
1 polymer ?
#
loop_
_entity_poly.entity_id
_entity_poly.type
_entity_poly.pdbx_seq_one_letter_code
_entity_poly.pdbx_strand_id
1 'polypeptide(L)'
;MKYTLKQILLPFENAYQNVIVDTEETSKGLSTLANTLVISPNHRSLVQDLVDVLNDNIEIDSDLLITHLISIAQFFNPQNNINADFLRTTLNKFAFEKSHLDPVFDGTFKINTSGDEPFSSIELSIFELYQLTVVHMWVTDDSFIKEKSLKDTQAIIMQGYSLNKNCKINPSLLDVGDNRHILDQYNSVKSFLASSATQFTEFGLQLAQKKLNAKDVVIFYKNEQFQILLKGNDGIMYILSPILDSDLNWRSLKSVNGTDDDYLNSLQQTNSSNNNFRNGNAEQQLSDEEFARQLQMKEDAKYAQIINGKDTANNKQDPNNKKYIAKKQKQVKQNQQASKSKKKSKKCVIM
;
A
#
# COMPACT_ATOMS: atom_id res chain seq x y z
N MET A 1 1.63 7.81 19.99
CA MET A 1 1.04 8.13 18.67
C MET A 1 -0.45 7.89 18.78
N LYS A 2 -1.30 8.69 18.14
CA LYS A 2 -2.75 8.46 18.15
C LYS A 2 -3.23 8.05 16.77
N TYR A 3 -4.08 7.06 16.73
CA TYR A 3 -4.68 6.55 15.52
C TYR A 3 -6.14 6.97 15.44
N THR A 4 -6.56 7.47 14.28
CA THR A 4 -7.96 7.71 13.97
C THR A 4 -8.63 6.41 13.57
N LEU A 5 -9.87 6.22 14.00
CA LEU A 5 -10.66 5.04 13.66
C LEU A 5 -11.74 5.37 12.64
N LYS A 6 -12.06 4.40 11.79
CA LYS A 6 -13.16 4.46 10.83
C LYS A 6 -13.96 3.17 10.89
N GLN A 7 -15.28 3.30 10.97
CA GLN A 7 -16.18 2.16 10.90
C GLN A 7 -16.30 1.66 9.45
N ILE A 8 -16.10 0.36 9.24
CA ILE A 8 -16.28 -0.30 7.94
C ILE A 8 -17.24 -1.47 8.07
N LEU A 9 -17.94 -1.82 6.99
CA LEU A 9 -18.66 -3.09 6.90
C LEU A 9 -17.67 -4.21 6.59
N LEU A 10 -17.67 -5.26 7.39
CA LEU A 10 -16.76 -6.38 7.21
C LEU A 10 -17.05 -7.14 5.90
N PRO A 11 -16.00 -7.68 5.24
CA PRO A 11 -16.13 -8.26 3.91
C PRO A 11 -16.85 -9.61 3.90
N PHE A 12 -16.82 -10.35 5.02
CA PHE A 12 -17.36 -11.70 5.11
C PHE A 12 -18.46 -11.86 6.17
N GLU A 13 -18.76 -10.78 6.88
CA GLU A 13 -19.72 -10.73 7.98
C GLU A 13 -20.63 -9.52 7.79
N ASN A 14 -21.90 -9.64 8.16
CA ASN A 14 -22.82 -8.50 8.18
C ASN A 14 -22.67 -7.69 9.47
N ALA A 15 -21.44 -7.29 9.77
CA ALA A 15 -21.07 -6.61 11.00
C ALA A 15 -20.17 -5.41 10.68
N TYR A 16 -20.36 -4.34 11.44
CA TYR A 16 -19.50 -3.17 11.38
C TYR A 16 -18.32 -3.33 12.33
N GLN A 17 -17.16 -2.85 11.90
CA GLN A 17 -15.93 -2.87 12.69
C GLN A 17 -15.20 -1.54 12.53
N ASN A 18 -14.78 -0.94 13.64
CA ASN A 18 -13.82 0.15 13.60
C ASN A 18 -12.42 -0.39 13.26
N VAL A 19 -11.81 0.19 12.23
CA VAL A 19 -10.43 -0.09 11.83
C VAL A 19 -9.58 1.15 11.98
N ILE A 20 -8.30 0.94 12.22
CA ILE A 20 -7.29 2.00 12.29
C ILE A 20 -7.05 2.55 10.88
N VAL A 21 -7.19 3.87 10.74
CA VAL A 21 -6.81 4.57 9.52
C VAL A 21 -5.49 5.28 9.75
N ASP A 22 -4.45 4.75 9.13
CA ASP A 22 -3.11 5.31 9.22
C ASP A 22 -2.87 6.31 8.09
N THR A 23 -2.94 7.60 8.43
CA THR A 23 -2.73 8.72 7.50
C THR A 23 -1.27 9.15 7.41
N GLU A 24 -0.39 8.62 8.26
CA GLU A 24 1.02 9.00 8.26
C GLU A 24 1.82 8.21 7.19
N GLU A 25 2.92 8.79 6.72
CA GLU A 25 3.86 8.12 5.80
C GLU A 25 4.85 7.19 6.55
N THR A 26 4.64 7.00 7.85
CA THR A 26 5.40 6.10 8.72
C THR A 26 5.08 4.63 8.41
N SER A 27 5.72 3.71 9.12
CA SER A 27 5.44 2.29 8.96
C SER A 27 4.00 1.97 9.38
N LYS A 28 3.24 1.49 8.41
CA LYS A 28 1.88 0.98 8.63
C LYS A 28 1.85 -0.39 9.31
N GLY A 29 2.96 -0.84 9.90
CA GLY A 29 3.12 -2.17 10.46
C GLY A 29 2.11 -2.44 11.58
N LEU A 30 2.08 -1.58 12.60
CA LEU A 30 1.22 -1.78 13.78
C LEU A 30 -0.27 -1.69 13.44
N SER A 31 -0.65 -0.70 12.65
CA SER A 31 -2.03 -0.52 12.17
C SER A 31 -2.49 -1.69 11.29
N THR A 32 -1.62 -2.16 10.39
CA THR A 32 -1.89 -3.33 9.53
C THR A 32 -2.03 -4.61 10.34
N LEU A 33 -1.16 -4.85 11.33
CA LEU A 33 -1.24 -5.99 12.23
C LEU A 33 -2.59 -6.04 12.97
N ALA A 34 -2.94 -4.95 13.65
CA ALA A 34 -4.18 -4.86 14.42
C ALA A 34 -5.43 -5.01 13.55
N ASN A 35 -5.48 -4.29 12.42
CA ASN A 35 -6.60 -4.38 11.50
C ASN A 35 -6.75 -5.77 10.90
N THR A 36 -5.65 -6.48 10.62
CA THR A 36 -5.71 -7.83 10.06
C THR A 36 -6.34 -8.80 11.06
N LEU A 37 -5.97 -8.71 12.33
CA LEU A 37 -6.53 -9.54 13.39
C LEU A 37 -8.05 -9.35 13.52
N VAL A 38 -8.54 -8.11 13.47
CA VAL A 38 -9.98 -7.84 13.63
C VAL A 38 -10.81 -8.09 12.36
N ILE A 39 -10.20 -8.05 11.18
CA ILE A 39 -10.88 -8.31 9.90
C ILE A 39 -10.87 -9.80 9.53
N SER A 40 -9.79 -10.52 9.86
CA SER A 40 -9.62 -11.92 9.49
C SER A 40 -10.64 -12.81 10.20
N PRO A 41 -11.49 -13.56 9.48
CA PRO A 41 -12.47 -14.46 10.09
C PRO A 41 -11.84 -15.51 11.02
N ASN A 42 -10.60 -15.90 10.73
CA ASN A 42 -9.87 -16.91 11.50
C ASN A 42 -9.34 -16.38 12.84
N HIS A 43 -9.20 -15.06 12.98
CA HIS A 43 -8.58 -14.43 14.16
C HIS A 43 -9.59 -13.65 15.00
N ARG A 44 -10.61 -13.07 14.36
CA ARG A 44 -11.56 -12.14 14.98
C ARG A 44 -12.16 -12.64 16.30
N SER A 45 -12.64 -13.89 16.32
CA SER A 45 -13.24 -14.50 17.52
C SER A 45 -12.25 -14.69 18.68
N LEU A 46 -10.95 -14.73 18.38
CA LEU A 46 -9.87 -14.89 19.36
C LEU A 46 -9.36 -13.55 19.90
N VAL A 47 -9.72 -12.43 19.27
CA VAL A 47 -9.24 -11.09 19.62
C VAL A 47 -10.38 -10.15 20.00
N GLN A 48 -11.43 -10.68 20.63
CA GLN A 48 -12.65 -9.92 20.96
C GLN A 48 -12.35 -8.68 21.82
N ASP A 49 -11.41 -8.78 22.76
CA ASP A 49 -10.99 -7.63 23.58
C ASP A 49 -10.48 -6.46 22.72
N LEU A 50 -9.72 -6.75 21.66
CA LEU A 50 -9.23 -5.72 20.73
C LEU A 50 -10.37 -5.19 19.85
N VAL A 51 -11.30 -6.05 19.43
CA VAL A 51 -12.50 -5.65 18.69
C VAL A 51 -13.31 -4.64 19.48
N ASP A 52 -13.57 -4.92 20.76
CA ASP A 52 -14.36 -4.08 21.65
C ASP A 52 -13.67 -2.74 21.89
N VAL A 53 -12.35 -2.76 22.18
CA VAL A 53 -11.55 -1.55 22.36
C VAL A 53 -11.57 -0.64 21.13
N LEU A 54 -11.50 -1.19 19.92
CA LEU A 54 -11.59 -0.37 18.71
C LEU A 54 -13.01 0.17 18.49
N ASN A 55 -14.05 -0.57 18.85
CA ASN A 55 -15.44 -0.14 18.66
C ASN A 55 -15.90 0.92 19.68
N ASP A 56 -15.39 0.85 20.91
CA ASP A 56 -15.76 1.74 22.01
C ASP A 56 -15.04 3.10 21.97
N ASN A 57 -14.03 3.25 21.11
CA ASN A 57 -13.21 4.45 21.01
C ASN A 57 -13.35 5.13 19.64
N ILE A 58 -13.11 6.45 19.62
CA ILE A 58 -13.03 7.25 18.39
C ILE A 58 -11.58 7.34 17.90
N GLU A 59 -10.64 7.37 18.84
CA GLU A 59 -9.20 7.37 18.62
C GLU A 59 -8.54 6.40 19.58
N ILE A 60 -7.42 5.79 19.19
CA ILE A 60 -6.66 4.87 20.04
C ILE A 60 -5.19 5.30 20.14
N ASP A 61 -4.64 5.26 21.35
CA ASP A 61 -3.22 5.48 21.57
C ASP A 61 -2.40 4.23 21.23
N SER A 62 -1.22 4.41 20.65
CA SER A 62 -0.27 3.35 20.35
C SER A 62 0.07 2.50 21.57
N ASP A 63 0.23 3.09 22.76
CA ASP A 63 0.58 2.35 23.98
C ASP A 63 -0.54 1.42 24.43
N LEU A 64 -1.80 1.86 24.28
CA LEU A 64 -2.97 1.04 24.55
C LEU A 64 -3.04 -0.11 23.54
N LEU A 65 -2.89 0.19 22.25
CA LEU A 65 -2.90 -0.82 21.18
C LEU A 65 -1.80 -1.88 21.40
N ILE A 66 -0.57 -1.45 21.68
CA ILE A 66 0.56 -2.36 21.96
C ILE A 66 0.27 -3.24 23.18
N THR A 67 -0.38 -2.71 24.22
CA THR A 67 -0.75 -3.48 25.40
C THR A 67 -1.69 -4.64 25.04
N HIS A 68 -2.73 -4.37 24.25
CA HIS A 68 -3.63 -5.43 23.78
C HIS A 68 -2.93 -6.45 22.86
N LEU A 69 -2.07 -5.98 21.96
CA LEU A 69 -1.29 -6.85 21.09
C LEU A 69 -0.37 -7.79 21.89
N ILE A 70 0.31 -7.31 22.93
CA ILE A 70 1.13 -8.16 23.81
C ILE A 70 0.28 -9.24 24.48
N SER A 71 -0.91 -8.91 24.97
CA SER A 71 -1.84 -9.88 25.57
C SER A 71 -2.30 -10.94 24.56
N ILE A 72 -2.60 -10.53 23.33
CA ILE A 72 -2.96 -11.47 22.24
C ILE A 72 -1.79 -12.38 21.91
N ALA A 73 -0.56 -11.85 21.82
CA ALA A 73 0.62 -12.65 21.57
C ALA A 73 0.83 -13.73 22.65
N GLN A 74 0.67 -13.37 23.92
CA GLN A 74 0.73 -14.31 25.04
C GLN A 74 -0.38 -15.36 24.96
N PHE A 75 -1.59 -14.97 24.56
CA PHE A 75 -2.71 -15.88 24.38
C PHE A 75 -2.47 -16.90 23.25
N PHE A 76 -1.93 -16.48 22.11
CA PHE A 76 -1.64 -17.38 20.97
C PHE A 76 -0.47 -18.33 21.24
N ASN A 77 0.39 -18.00 22.20
CA ASN A 77 1.64 -18.71 22.45
C ASN A 77 1.82 -19.07 23.93
N PRO A 78 0.88 -19.82 24.55
CA PRO A 78 0.86 -20.03 26.00
C PRO A 78 2.05 -20.85 26.51
N GLN A 79 2.72 -21.61 25.64
CA GLN A 79 3.90 -22.39 25.97
C GLN A 79 5.22 -21.62 25.79
N ASN A 80 5.14 -20.44 25.17
CA ASN A 80 6.31 -19.59 24.93
C ASN A 80 6.35 -18.51 26.01
N ASN A 81 7.47 -18.41 26.74
CA ASN A 81 7.70 -17.31 27.67
C ASN A 81 8.01 -16.02 26.91
N ILE A 82 6.98 -15.41 26.31
CA ILE A 82 7.10 -14.15 25.59
C ILE A 82 7.53 -13.06 26.57
N ASN A 83 8.72 -12.50 26.33
CA ASN A 83 9.21 -11.34 27.06
C ASN A 83 8.41 -10.09 26.64
N ALA A 84 7.48 -9.67 27.48
CA ALA A 84 6.58 -8.55 27.23
C ALA A 84 7.33 -7.22 27.02
N ASP A 85 8.42 -6.97 27.75
CA ASP A 85 9.20 -5.73 27.64
C ASP A 85 9.96 -5.66 26.31
N PHE A 86 10.53 -6.79 25.89
CA PHE A 86 11.17 -6.92 24.59
C PHE A 86 10.14 -6.76 23.46
N LEU A 87 8.99 -7.42 23.56
CA LEU A 87 7.94 -7.31 22.56
C LEU A 87 7.38 -5.88 22.48
N ARG A 88 7.19 -5.20 23.61
CA ARG A 88 6.79 -3.79 23.66
C ARG A 88 7.79 -2.90 22.94
N THR A 89 9.07 -3.06 23.23
CA THR A 89 10.15 -2.31 22.55
C THR A 89 10.13 -2.57 21.05
N THR A 90 9.93 -3.82 20.64
CA THR A 90 9.90 -4.24 19.25
C THR A 90 8.68 -3.67 18.51
N LEU A 91 7.47 -3.77 19.08
CA LEU A 91 6.25 -3.21 18.51
C LEU A 91 6.28 -1.68 18.42
N ASN A 92 6.91 -1.01 19.39
CA ASN A 92 7.14 0.43 19.33
C ASN A 92 8.01 0.78 18.12
N LYS A 93 9.14 0.10 17.91
CA LYS A 93 9.97 0.32 16.70
C LYS A 93 9.18 0.03 15.43
N PHE A 94 8.43 -1.07 15.41
CA PHE A 94 7.62 -1.48 14.26
C PHE A 94 6.56 -0.45 13.84
N ALA A 95 6.09 0.37 14.78
CA ALA A 95 5.15 1.45 14.51
C ALA A 95 5.79 2.67 13.81
N PHE A 96 7.09 2.92 13.97
CA PHE A 96 7.75 4.14 13.49
C PHE A 96 8.78 3.87 12.39
N GLU A 97 9.50 2.77 12.47
CA GLU A 97 10.58 2.42 11.56
C GLU A 97 10.03 1.77 10.30
N LYS A 98 10.48 2.24 9.13
CA LYS A 98 10.18 1.58 7.86
C LYS A 98 10.65 0.13 7.87
N SER A 99 10.01 -0.67 7.04
CA SER A 99 10.36 -2.07 6.95
C SER A 99 11.71 -2.30 6.30
N HIS A 100 12.45 -3.30 6.80
CA HIS A 100 13.75 -3.72 6.30
C HIS A 100 13.69 -5.10 5.62
N LEU A 101 12.49 -5.60 5.34
CA LEU A 101 12.30 -6.86 4.63
C LEU A 101 12.96 -6.83 3.26
N ASP A 102 13.71 -7.89 2.97
CA ASP A 102 14.42 -8.08 1.72
C ASP A 102 13.70 -9.16 0.89
N PRO A 103 12.79 -8.77 -0.03
CA PRO A 103 12.02 -9.72 -0.83
C PRO A 103 12.95 -10.47 -1.79
N VAL A 104 12.72 -11.78 -1.92
CA VAL A 104 13.34 -12.65 -2.91
C VAL A 104 12.37 -12.80 -4.07
N PHE A 105 12.85 -12.70 -5.30
CA PHE A 105 11.97 -12.67 -6.48
C PHE A 105 11.31 -14.02 -6.83
N ASP A 106 11.31 -14.97 -5.90
CA ASP A 106 10.53 -16.21 -5.90
C ASP A 106 9.24 -16.13 -5.05
N GLY A 107 9.03 -15.03 -4.34
CA GLY A 107 7.88 -14.80 -3.46
C GLY A 107 8.16 -15.04 -1.97
N THR A 108 9.42 -15.32 -1.60
CA THR A 108 9.87 -15.45 -0.20
C THR A 108 10.65 -14.23 0.27
N PHE A 109 11.07 -14.21 1.52
CA PHE A 109 11.91 -13.15 2.07
C PHE A 109 13.25 -13.71 2.50
N LYS A 110 14.33 -12.95 2.28
CA LYS A 110 15.65 -13.34 2.72
C LYS A 110 15.73 -13.21 4.25
N ILE A 111 15.99 -14.33 4.92
CA ILE A 111 16.16 -14.36 6.38
C ILE A 111 17.66 -14.24 6.66
N ASN A 112 18.08 -13.10 7.21
CA ASN A 112 19.47 -12.91 7.62
C ASN A 112 19.75 -13.71 8.89
N THR A 113 20.34 -14.90 8.76
CA THR A 113 20.78 -15.72 9.90
C THR A 113 22.16 -15.33 10.43
N SER A 114 22.93 -14.59 9.62
CA SER A 114 24.19 -13.95 10.01
C SER A 114 23.88 -12.56 10.57
N GLY A 115 24.28 -12.31 11.82
CA GLY A 115 23.86 -11.17 12.66
C GLY A 115 24.19 -9.74 12.20
N ASP A 116 24.41 -9.52 10.90
CA ASP A 116 24.72 -8.20 10.32
C ASP A 116 23.46 -7.33 10.17
N GLU A 117 22.26 -7.92 10.07
CA GLU A 117 20.98 -7.18 9.93
C GLU A 117 19.80 -7.91 10.61
N PRO A 118 19.71 -7.89 11.96
CA PRO A 118 18.74 -8.67 12.74
C PRO A 118 17.28 -8.20 12.61
N PHE A 119 17.02 -7.04 11.99
CA PHE A 119 15.68 -6.44 11.93
C PHE A 119 14.78 -7.05 10.85
N SER A 120 15.33 -7.55 9.74
CA SER A 120 14.49 -8.18 8.69
C SER A 120 13.77 -9.45 9.17
N SER A 121 14.38 -10.23 10.06
CA SER A 121 13.76 -11.43 10.62
C SER A 121 12.74 -11.08 11.71
N ILE A 122 12.99 -10.05 12.53
CA ILE A 122 12.07 -9.72 13.62
C ILE A 122 10.69 -9.30 13.11
N GLU A 123 10.61 -8.56 12.01
CA GLU A 123 9.35 -8.13 11.42
C GLU A 123 8.47 -9.31 10.98
N LEU A 124 9.07 -10.31 10.32
CA LEU A 124 8.35 -11.54 9.96
C LEU A 124 7.94 -12.33 11.21
N SER A 125 8.82 -12.41 12.20
CA SER A 125 8.53 -13.09 13.47
C SER A 125 7.41 -12.41 14.26
N ILE A 126 7.24 -11.08 14.15
CA ILE A 126 6.07 -10.40 14.72
C ILE A 126 4.80 -10.97 14.09
N PHE A 127 4.68 -10.99 12.77
CA PHE A 127 3.48 -11.52 12.12
C PHE A 127 3.26 -13.01 12.40
N GLU A 128 4.33 -13.81 12.43
CA GLU A 128 4.28 -15.21 12.79
C GLU A 128 3.75 -15.45 14.21
N LEU A 129 4.13 -14.60 15.18
CA LEU A 129 3.64 -14.63 16.56
C LEU A 129 2.12 -14.51 16.64
N TYR A 130 1.52 -13.79 15.68
CA TYR A 130 0.09 -13.59 15.54
C TYR A 130 -0.57 -14.54 14.54
N GLN A 131 0.16 -15.56 14.05
CA GLN A 131 -0.31 -16.53 13.06
C GLN A 131 -0.73 -15.88 11.73
N LEU A 132 -0.16 -14.73 11.39
CA LEU A 132 -0.45 -13.99 10.17
C LEU A 132 0.56 -14.31 9.07
N THR A 133 0.06 -14.49 7.85
CA THR A 133 0.90 -14.73 6.68
C THR A 133 1.27 -13.41 6.02
N VAL A 134 2.57 -13.23 5.73
CA VAL A 134 3.08 -12.11 4.93
C VAL A 134 3.41 -12.59 3.53
N VAL A 135 2.94 -11.85 2.52
CA VAL A 135 3.20 -12.12 1.11
C VAL A 135 3.71 -10.87 0.41
N HIS A 136 4.51 -11.04 -0.63
CA HIS A 136 4.75 -10.00 -1.63
C HIS A 136 4.53 -10.60 -3.02
N MET A 137 4.29 -9.74 -4.00
CA MET A 137 3.98 -10.15 -5.38
C MET A 137 5.01 -9.60 -6.37
N TRP A 138 6.21 -9.28 -5.88
CA TRP A 138 7.35 -8.92 -6.71
C TRP A 138 8.09 -10.21 -7.10
N VAL A 139 7.55 -10.93 -8.08
CA VAL A 139 8.00 -12.30 -8.42
C VAL A 139 8.29 -12.41 -9.91
N THR A 140 9.26 -13.24 -10.27
CA THR A 140 9.63 -13.54 -11.67
C THR A 140 9.75 -15.04 -11.91
N ASP A 141 9.58 -15.46 -13.16
CA ASP A 141 9.88 -16.80 -13.66
C ASP A 141 11.29 -16.92 -14.25
N ASP A 142 12.02 -15.80 -14.39
CA ASP A 142 13.43 -15.79 -14.79
C ASP A 142 14.28 -16.57 -13.78
N SER A 143 14.89 -17.66 -14.22
CA SER A 143 15.64 -18.59 -13.36
C SER A 143 16.82 -17.94 -12.64
N PHE A 144 17.46 -16.94 -13.25
CA PHE A 144 18.61 -16.28 -12.64
C PHE A 144 18.17 -15.26 -11.58
N ILE A 145 17.14 -14.48 -11.89
CA ILE A 145 16.66 -13.39 -11.02
C ILE A 145 15.82 -13.94 -9.87
N LYS A 146 15.03 -14.99 -10.10
CA LYS A 146 14.11 -15.59 -9.13
C LYS A 146 14.77 -15.90 -7.79
N GLU A 147 16.01 -16.38 -7.79
CA GLU A 147 16.75 -16.76 -6.57
C GLU A 147 17.46 -15.57 -5.88
N LYS A 148 17.29 -14.34 -6.40
CA LYS A 148 17.94 -13.14 -5.86
C LYS A 148 17.00 -12.36 -4.98
N SER A 149 17.54 -11.77 -3.92
CA SER A 149 16.85 -10.73 -3.18
C SER A 149 17.02 -9.34 -3.81
N LEU A 150 16.25 -8.38 -3.33
CA LEU A 150 16.43 -6.98 -3.68
C LEU A 150 17.87 -6.52 -3.38
N LYS A 151 18.40 -6.83 -2.19
CA LYS A 151 19.78 -6.48 -1.84
C LYS A 151 20.82 -7.18 -2.74
N ASP A 152 20.59 -8.44 -3.09
CA ASP A 152 21.48 -9.17 -4.02
C ASP A 152 21.53 -8.50 -5.40
N THR A 153 20.37 -8.06 -5.90
CA THR A 153 20.31 -7.34 -7.19
C THR A 153 20.94 -5.95 -7.15
N GLN A 154 20.84 -5.24 -6.02
CA GLN A 154 21.56 -3.98 -5.82
C GLN A 154 23.07 -4.18 -5.88
N ALA A 155 23.59 -5.25 -5.26
CA ALA A 155 25.01 -5.59 -5.34
C ALA A 155 25.45 -5.88 -6.80
N ILE A 156 24.67 -6.65 -7.56
CA ILE A 156 24.92 -6.92 -8.98
C ILE A 156 24.92 -5.62 -9.81
N ILE A 157 23.95 -4.72 -9.57
CA ILE A 157 23.88 -3.41 -10.22
C ILE A 157 25.15 -2.61 -9.94
N MET A 158 25.59 -2.54 -8.68
CA MET A 158 26.79 -1.81 -8.28
C MET A 158 28.06 -2.37 -8.93
N GLN A 159 28.20 -3.69 -8.96
CA GLN A 159 29.34 -4.36 -9.58
C GLN A 159 29.39 -4.12 -11.10
N GLY A 160 28.27 -4.25 -11.79
CA GLY A 160 28.20 -4.11 -13.25
C GLY A 160 28.16 -2.67 -13.76
N TYR A 161 27.88 -1.67 -12.91
CA TYR A 161 27.69 -0.29 -13.35
C TYR A 161 28.91 0.31 -14.05
N SER A 162 30.07 0.26 -13.38
CA SER A 162 31.33 0.78 -13.93
C SER A 162 31.76 0.01 -15.16
N LEU A 163 31.61 -1.33 -15.14
CA LEU A 163 31.94 -2.19 -16.26
C LEU A 163 31.10 -1.86 -17.50
N ASN A 164 29.78 -1.71 -17.35
CA ASN A 164 28.88 -1.33 -18.42
C ASN A 164 29.26 0.01 -19.05
N LYS A 165 29.60 1.01 -18.21
CA LYS A 165 30.06 2.32 -18.70
C LYS A 165 31.36 2.21 -19.49
N ASN A 166 32.31 1.41 -19.02
CA ASN A 166 33.61 1.24 -19.67
C ASN A 166 33.52 0.43 -20.96
N CYS A 167 32.70 -0.62 -21.01
CA CYS A 167 32.51 -1.45 -22.21
C CYS A 167 31.85 -0.67 -23.36
N LYS A 168 31.03 0.34 -23.06
CA LYS A 168 30.49 1.26 -24.09
C LYS A 168 31.55 2.12 -24.76
N ILE A 169 32.65 2.40 -24.05
CA ILE A 169 33.78 3.19 -24.57
C ILE A 169 34.79 2.27 -25.25
N ASN A 170 35.08 1.13 -24.63
CA ASN A 170 36.01 0.13 -25.13
C ASN A 170 35.38 -1.28 -25.11
N PRO A 171 34.79 -1.73 -26.22
CA PRO A 171 34.15 -3.04 -26.31
C PRO A 171 35.09 -4.22 -26.06
N SER A 172 36.40 -4.07 -26.28
CA SER A 172 37.38 -5.15 -26.05
C SER A 172 37.48 -5.55 -24.57
N LEU A 173 36.97 -4.73 -23.65
CA LEU A 173 36.88 -5.08 -22.23
C LEU A 173 35.93 -6.26 -21.97
N LEU A 174 35.00 -6.55 -22.89
CA LEU A 174 34.08 -7.69 -22.76
C LEU A 174 34.79 -9.04 -22.80
N ASP A 175 35.95 -9.10 -23.46
CA ASP A 175 36.73 -10.33 -23.63
C ASP A 175 37.74 -10.55 -22.49
N VAL A 176 37.76 -9.68 -21.49
CA VAL A 176 38.64 -9.76 -20.32
C VAL A 176 37.95 -10.51 -19.20
N GLY A 177 38.45 -11.69 -18.86
CA GLY A 177 37.96 -12.50 -17.73
C GLY A 177 36.44 -12.74 -17.80
N ASP A 178 35.76 -12.57 -16.67
CA ASP A 178 34.30 -12.79 -16.56
C ASP A 178 33.45 -11.56 -16.90
N ASN A 179 34.03 -10.54 -17.55
CA ASN A 179 33.33 -9.27 -17.79
C ASN A 179 32.04 -9.43 -18.59
N ARG A 180 32.02 -10.34 -19.58
CA ARG A 180 30.80 -10.62 -20.35
C ARG A 180 29.67 -11.12 -19.44
N HIS A 181 29.96 -12.10 -18.59
CA HIS A 181 28.98 -12.66 -17.66
C HIS A 181 28.48 -11.62 -16.64
N ILE A 182 29.38 -10.83 -16.06
CA ILE A 182 29.00 -9.73 -15.13
C ILE A 182 28.07 -8.72 -15.82
N LEU A 183 28.37 -8.37 -17.08
CA LEU A 183 27.56 -7.43 -17.85
C LEU A 183 26.18 -8.01 -18.21
N ASP A 184 26.12 -9.29 -18.56
CA ASP A 184 24.87 -9.99 -18.86
C ASP A 184 23.97 -10.02 -17.61
N GLN A 185 24.51 -10.40 -16.45
CA GLN A 185 23.79 -10.36 -15.17
C GLN A 185 23.29 -8.97 -14.83
N TYR A 186 24.16 -7.95 -14.98
CA TYR A 186 23.79 -6.55 -14.77
C TYR A 186 22.63 -6.12 -15.67
N ASN A 187 22.66 -6.47 -16.96
CA ASN A 187 21.62 -6.09 -17.90
C ASN A 187 20.29 -6.79 -17.61
N SER A 188 20.31 -8.08 -17.28
CA SER A 188 19.11 -8.84 -16.89
C SER A 188 18.47 -8.23 -15.64
N VAL A 189 19.24 -8.00 -14.58
CA VAL A 189 18.75 -7.37 -13.34
C VAL A 189 18.21 -5.97 -13.61
N LYS A 190 18.93 -5.16 -14.38
CA LYS A 190 18.50 -3.80 -14.72
C LYS A 190 17.19 -3.79 -15.48
N SER A 191 17.04 -4.68 -16.46
CA SER A 191 15.82 -4.81 -17.27
C SER A 191 14.63 -5.20 -16.39
N PHE A 192 14.82 -6.21 -15.53
CA PHE A 192 13.78 -6.64 -14.59
C PHE A 192 13.35 -5.50 -13.67
N LEU A 193 14.27 -4.89 -12.92
CA LEU A 193 13.96 -3.81 -11.99
C LEU A 193 13.26 -2.62 -12.67
N ALA A 194 13.66 -2.29 -13.91
CA ALA A 194 13.00 -1.25 -14.69
C ALA A 194 11.57 -1.64 -15.09
N SER A 195 11.34 -2.89 -15.50
CA SER A 195 10.02 -3.39 -15.90
C SER A 195 9.07 -3.60 -14.71
N SER A 196 9.60 -3.81 -13.51
CA SER A 196 8.86 -4.10 -12.29
C SER A 196 9.00 -2.99 -11.24
N ALA A 197 9.16 -1.74 -11.65
CA ALA A 197 9.43 -0.60 -10.76
C ALA A 197 8.33 -0.36 -9.71
N THR A 198 7.12 -0.89 -9.94
CA THR A 198 6.00 -0.88 -8.98
C THR A 198 6.15 -1.87 -7.83
N GLN A 199 7.21 -2.69 -7.81
CA GLN A 199 7.43 -3.79 -6.86
C GLN A 199 6.28 -4.79 -6.84
N PHE A 200 5.65 -4.97 -7.99
CA PHE A 200 4.48 -5.80 -8.17
C PHE A 200 4.48 -6.29 -9.62
N THR A 201 4.32 -7.59 -9.86
CA THR A 201 4.35 -8.18 -11.19
C THR A 201 3.05 -8.92 -11.49
N GLU A 202 2.72 -9.00 -12.77
CA GLU A 202 1.53 -9.72 -13.25
C GLU A 202 1.62 -11.20 -12.89
N PHE A 203 2.81 -11.78 -13.06
CA PHE A 203 3.11 -13.14 -12.64
C PHE A 203 2.89 -13.33 -11.12
N GLY A 204 3.36 -12.39 -10.29
CA GLY A 204 3.14 -12.42 -8.84
C GLY A 204 1.66 -12.34 -8.45
N LEU A 205 0.87 -11.50 -9.12
CA LEU A 205 -0.59 -11.43 -8.93
C LEU A 205 -1.26 -12.77 -9.24
N GLN A 206 -0.94 -13.37 -10.38
CA GLN A 206 -1.51 -14.65 -10.79
C GLN A 206 -1.13 -15.78 -9.84
N LEU A 207 0.11 -15.80 -9.32
CA LEU A 207 0.54 -16.76 -8.32
C LEU A 207 -0.23 -16.58 -7.00
N ALA A 208 -0.40 -15.35 -6.53
CA ALA A 208 -1.16 -15.07 -5.32
C ALA A 208 -2.64 -15.48 -5.46
N GLN A 209 -3.26 -15.21 -6.62
CA GLN A 209 -4.63 -15.65 -6.93
C GLN A 209 -4.79 -17.17 -6.91
N LYS A 210 -3.76 -17.92 -7.30
CA LYS A 210 -3.79 -19.39 -7.23
C LYS A 210 -3.52 -19.93 -5.83
N LYS A 211 -2.63 -19.28 -5.08
CA LYS A 211 -2.16 -19.74 -3.76
C LYS A 211 -3.14 -19.42 -2.62
N LEU A 212 -3.76 -18.23 -2.64
CA LEU A 212 -4.69 -17.81 -1.59
C LEU A 212 -6.09 -18.41 -1.83
N ASN A 213 -6.73 -18.84 -0.77
CA ASN A 213 -8.10 -19.30 -0.77
C ASN A 213 -9.08 -18.12 -0.65
N ALA A 214 -10.33 -18.34 -1.08
CA ALA A 214 -11.37 -17.35 -0.83
C ALA A 214 -11.51 -17.10 0.68
N LYS A 215 -11.69 -15.85 1.06
CA LYS A 215 -11.74 -15.36 2.45
C LYS A 215 -10.42 -15.33 3.21
N ASP A 216 -9.31 -15.68 2.56
CA ASP A 216 -7.99 -15.44 3.16
C ASP A 216 -7.77 -13.94 3.32
N VAL A 217 -7.30 -13.54 4.50
CA VAL A 217 -6.86 -12.19 4.83
C VAL A 217 -5.41 -12.28 5.27
N VAL A 218 -4.52 -11.64 4.52
CA VAL A 218 -3.06 -11.74 4.67
C VAL A 218 -2.43 -10.36 4.65
N ILE A 219 -1.18 -10.29 5.11
CA ILE A 219 -0.38 -9.09 5.03
C ILE A 219 0.30 -9.04 3.66
N PHE A 220 0.10 -7.96 2.93
CA PHE A 220 0.76 -7.69 1.67
C PHE A 220 1.87 -6.65 1.87
N TYR A 221 3.09 -7.04 1.52
CA TYR A 221 4.26 -6.19 1.55
C TYR A 221 4.54 -5.60 0.16
N LYS A 222 4.63 -4.27 0.10
CA LYS A 222 4.96 -3.52 -1.11
C LYS A 222 5.56 -2.17 -0.75
N ASN A 223 6.65 -1.77 -1.41
CA ASN A 223 7.29 -0.46 -1.22
C ASN A 223 7.62 -0.13 0.25
N GLU A 224 8.24 -1.08 0.97
CA GLU A 224 8.60 -0.91 2.40
C GLU A 224 7.40 -0.71 3.35
N GLN A 225 6.19 -0.97 2.86
CA GLN A 225 4.94 -0.81 3.60
C GLN A 225 4.15 -2.11 3.65
N PHE A 226 3.42 -2.27 4.74
CA PHE A 226 2.45 -3.34 4.93
C PHE A 226 1.05 -2.83 4.60
N GLN A 227 0.27 -3.69 3.94
CA GLN A 227 -1.12 -3.47 3.60
C GLN A 227 -1.89 -4.75 3.90
N ILE A 228 -3.21 -4.63 4.05
CA ILE A 228 -4.06 -5.81 4.21
C ILE A 228 -4.57 -6.20 2.85
N LEU A 229 -4.33 -7.45 2.47
CA LEU A 229 -4.82 -8.06 1.26
C LEU A 229 -5.80 -9.16 1.63
N LEU A 230 -6.92 -9.22 0.93
CA LEU A 230 -7.83 -10.34 1.03
C LEU A 230 -8.25 -10.84 -0.34
N LYS A 231 -8.66 -12.10 -0.39
CA LYS A 231 -9.30 -12.69 -1.56
C LYS A 231 -10.80 -12.79 -1.33
N GLY A 232 -11.58 -12.11 -2.18
CA GLY A 232 -13.04 -12.16 -2.15
C GLY A 232 -13.59 -13.54 -2.56
N ASN A 233 -14.89 -13.75 -2.33
CA ASN A 233 -15.58 -14.97 -2.79
C ASN A 233 -15.68 -15.05 -4.31
N ASP A 234 -15.63 -13.90 -4.98
CA ASP A 234 -15.57 -13.74 -6.43
C ASP A 234 -14.18 -14.09 -7.02
N GLY A 235 -13.20 -14.39 -6.17
CA GLY A 235 -11.82 -14.70 -6.57
C GLY A 235 -10.97 -13.46 -6.84
N ILE A 236 -11.52 -12.26 -6.73
CA ILE A 236 -10.80 -10.99 -6.91
C ILE A 236 -10.03 -10.67 -5.62
N MET A 237 -8.87 -10.03 -5.77
CA MET A 237 -8.08 -9.54 -4.65
C MET A 237 -8.50 -8.13 -4.27
N TYR A 238 -8.51 -7.82 -2.97
CA TYR A 238 -8.85 -6.50 -2.46
C TYR A 238 -7.83 -6.05 -1.42
N ILE A 239 -7.52 -4.75 -1.42
CA ILE A 239 -6.68 -4.09 -0.44
C ILE A 239 -7.56 -3.20 0.44
N LEU A 240 -7.35 -3.27 1.76
CA LEU A 240 -7.98 -2.30 2.68
C LEU A 240 -7.37 -0.91 2.46
N SER A 241 -8.19 0.06 2.06
CA SER A 241 -7.80 1.43 1.78
C SER A 241 -8.88 2.43 2.22
N PRO A 242 -9.15 2.56 3.53
CA PRO A 242 -10.18 3.45 4.07
C PRO A 242 -9.84 4.92 3.83
N ILE A 243 -10.78 5.62 3.21
CA ILE A 243 -10.70 7.07 3.00
C ILE A 243 -11.59 7.74 4.06
N LEU A 244 -11.02 8.52 4.99
CA LEU A 244 -11.76 9.08 6.14
C LEU A 244 -13.03 9.86 5.74
N ASP A 245 -12.94 10.69 4.71
CA ASP A 245 -14.04 11.58 4.25
C ASP A 245 -14.98 10.94 3.21
N SER A 246 -15.06 9.61 3.17
CA SER A 246 -15.82 8.85 2.16
C SER A 246 -16.27 7.49 2.71
N ASP A 247 -17.28 6.87 2.12
CA ASP A 247 -17.69 5.50 2.46
C ASP A 247 -16.79 4.43 1.82
N LEU A 248 -15.80 4.83 1.02
CA LEU A 248 -14.88 3.93 0.34
C LEU A 248 -13.85 3.34 1.32
N ASN A 249 -13.75 2.02 1.32
CA ASN A 249 -12.94 1.23 2.25
C ASN A 249 -12.00 0.26 1.57
N TRP A 250 -12.35 -0.19 0.37
CA TRP A 250 -11.65 -1.25 -0.33
C TRP A 250 -11.20 -0.77 -1.69
N ARG A 251 -10.07 -1.31 -2.15
CA ARG A 251 -9.59 -1.13 -3.52
C ARG A 251 -9.40 -2.51 -4.13
N SER A 252 -10.06 -2.82 -5.23
CA SER A 252 -9.78 -4.07 -5.95
C SER A 252 -8.36 -4.04 -6.49
N LEU A 253 -7.71 -5.20 -6.58
CA LEU A 253 -6.38 -5.36 -7.15
C LEU A 253 -6.48 -6.28 -8.37
N LYS A 254 -6.82 -5.69 -9.52
CA LYS A 254 -7.06 -6.44 -10.77
C LYS A 254 -5.86 -6.37 -11.71
N SER A 255 -5.04 -5.32 -11.59
CA SER A 255 -3.95 -5.04 -12.52
C SER A 255 -2.73 -4.47 -11.79
N VAL A 256 -1.54 -4.65 -12.36
CA VAL A 256 -0.29 -4.15 -11.76
C VAL A 256 -0.20 -2.64 -11.73
N ASN A 257 -0.68 -1.99 -12.79
CA ASN A 257 -0.67 -0.54 -12.96
C ASN A 257 -1.87 0.14 -12.27
N GLY A 258 -2.85 -0.63 -11.80
CA GLY A 258 -4.05 -0.16 -11.11
C GLY A 258 -5.08 0.52 -12.01
N THR A 259 -4.96 0.42 -13.35
CA THR A 259 -5.90 1.13 -14.26
C THR A 259 -7.31 0.57 -14.23
N ASP A 260 -7.47 -0.67 -13.78
CA ASP A 260 -8.76 -1.38 -13.69
C ASP A 260 -9.21 -1.57 -12.23
N ASP A 261 -8.54 -0.91 -11.29
CA ASP A 261 -8.83 -1.03 -9.86
C ASP A 261 -10.02 -0.14 -9.48
N ASP A 262 -11.07 -0.74 -8.93
CA ASP A 262 -12.23 -0.01 -8.40
C ASP A 262 -12.08 0.27 -6.90
N TYR A 263 -12.58 1.43 -6.46
CA TYR A 263 -12.79 1.71 -5.05
C TYR A 263 -14.22 1.35 -4.64
N LEU A 264 -14.36 0.63 -3.53
CA LEU A 264 -15.62 0.04 -3.07
C LEU A 264 -15.88 0.41 -1.61
N ASN A 265 -17.15 0.56 -1.26
CA ASN A 265 -17.59 0.75 0.12
C ASN A 265 -17.62 -0.57 0.92
N SER A 266 -18.04 -1.66 0.26
CA SER A 266 -18.25 -2.98 0.82
C SER A 266 -18.02 -4.05 -0.26
N LEU A 267 -17.61 -5.24 0.18
CA LEU A 267 -17.39 -6.40 -0.70
C LEU A 267 -18.60 -7.35 -0.76
N GLN A 268 -19.68 -7.06 -0.04
CA GLN A 268 -20.85 -7.95 0.00
C GLN A 268 -21.64 -7.96 -1.32
N GLN A 269 -21.55 -6.88 -2.12
CA GLN A 269 -22.33 -6.70 -3.34
C GLN A 269 -21.74 -7.36 -4.60
N THR A 270 -20.46 -7.76 -4.59
CA THR A 270 -19.85 -8.40 -5.78
C THR A 270 -20.40 -9.81 -6.06
N ASN A 271 -21.10 -10.40 -5.08
CA ASN A 271 -21.78 -11.70 -5.23
C ASN A 271 -23.00 -11.69 -6.17
N SER A 272 -23.49 -10.52 -6.63
CA SER A 272 -24.74 -10.42 -7.40
C SER A 272 -24.58 -10.05 -8.88
N SER A 273 -23.37 -9.85 -9.39
CA SER A 273 -23.17 -9.34 -10.75
C SER A 273 -22.54 -10.35 -11.68
N ASN A 274 -23.23 -11.46 -11.94
CA ASN A 274 -23.03 -12.22 -13.18
C ASN A 274 -24.32 -12.69 -13.84
N ASN A 275 -25.48 -12.15 -13.45
CA ASN A 275 -26.73 -12.35 -14.18
C ASN A 275 -27.62 -11.11 -14.07
N ASN A 276 -27.83 -10.46 -15.22
CA ASN A 276 -28.98 -9.58 -15.55
C ASN A 276 -29.38 -8.50 -14.52
N PHE A 277 -28.91 -7.26 -14.68
CA PHE A 277 -29.71 -6.08 -14.29
C PHE A 277 -29.44 -4.85 -15.18
N ARG A 278 -30.21 -4.77 -16.28
CA ARG A 278 -30.77 -3.49 -16.72
C ARG A 278 -31.85 -3.11 -15.69
N ASN A 279 -31.84 -1.85 -15.27
CA ASN A 279 -32.77 -1.13 -14.38
C ASN A 279 -32.50 -1.19 -12.87
N GLY A 280 -32.11 -0.03 -12.33
CA GLY A 280 -32.80 0.53 -11.17
C GLY A 280 -32.04 0.62 -9.86
N ASN A 281 -30.90 1.33 -9.83
CA ASN A 281 -30.53 2.38 -8.87
C ASN A 281 -29.00 2.53 -8.88
N ALA A 282 -28.54 3.66 -9.40
CA ALA A 282 -27.13 3.96 -9.56
C ALA A 282 -26.47 4.22 -8.20
N GLU A 283 -25.83 3.20 -7.62
CA GLU A 283 -24.74 3.41 -6.67
C GLU A 283 -23.53 3.94 -7.46
N GLN A 284 -22.98 5.06 -6.99
CA GLN A 284 -21.98 5.85 -7.71
C GLN A 284 -20.64 5.11 -7.80
N GLN A 285 -20.48 4.31 -8.86
CA GLN A 285 -19.19 3.94 -9.40
C GLN A 285 -18.54 5.22 -9.94
N LEU A 286 -17.63 5.81 -9.17
CA LEU A 286 -16.87 6.99 -9.60
C LEU A 286 -15.66 6.51 -10.39
N SER A 287 -15.58 6.92 -11.66
CA SER A 287 -14.36 6.77 -12.46
C SER A 287 -13.24 7.65 -11.89
N ASP A 288 -11.98 7.24 -12.03
CA ASP A 288 -10.79 7.98 -11.60
C ASP A 288 -10.79 9.47 -12.00
N GLU A 289 -11.32 9.79 -13.18
CA GLU A 289 -11.43 11.18 -13.65
C GLU A 289 -12.43 11.99 -12.81
N GLU A 290 -13.55 11.37 -12.40
CA GLU A 290 -14.57 12.00 -11.57
C GLU A 290 -14.08 12.14 -10.13
N PHE A 291 -13.35 11.15 -9.62
CA PHE A 291 -12.73 11.20 -8.30
C PHE A 291 -11.66 12.29 -8.21
N ALA A 292 -10.75 12.37 -9.18
CA ALA A 292 -9.73 13.43 -9.25
C ALA A 292 -10.37 14.83 -9.30
N ARG A 293 -11.48 14.96 -10.03
CA ARG A 293 -12.23 16.22 -10.12
C ARG A 293 -12.91 16.58 -8.81
N GLN A 294 -13.42 15.60 -8.08
CA GLN A 294 -14.03 15.81 -6.76
C GLN A 294 -12.99 16.22 -5.71
N LEU A 295 -11.81 15.60 -5.72
CA LEU A 295 -10.66 15.98 -4.88
C LEU A 295 -10.24 17.43 -5.15
N GLN A 296 -10.11 17.81 -6.42
CA GLN A 296 -9.74 19.17 -6.80
C GLN A 296 -10.79 20.21 -6.38
N MET A 297 -12.08 19.91 -6.56
CA MET A 297 -13.16 20.79 -6.10
C MET A 297 -13.17 20.94 -4.57
N LYS A 298 -12.86 19.88 -3.83
CA LYS A 298 -12.79 19.91 -2.35
C LYS A 298 -11.59 20.72 -1.85
N GLU A 299 -10.42 20.60 -2.49
CA GLU A 299 -9.27 21.44 -2.19
C GLU A 299 -9.56 22.92 -2.44
N ASP A 300 -10.18 23.24 -3.58
CA ASP A 300 -10.58 24.62 -3.93
C ASP A 300 -11.59 25.18 -2.90
N ALA A 301 -12.53 24.36 -2.42
CA ALA A 301 -13.50 24.76 -1.41
C ALA A 301 -12.84 25.05 -0.04
N LYS A 302 -11.91 24.19 0.41
CA LYS A 302 -11.13 24.44 1.64
C LYS A 302 -10.29 25.72 1.50
N TYR A 303 -9.68 25.94 0.33
CA TYR A 303 -8.87 27.14 0.08
C TYR A 303 -9.74 28.41 0.08
N ALA A 304 -10.94 28.36 -0.47
CA ALA A 304 -11.90 29.46 -0.44
C ALA A 304 -12.38 29.80 0.98
N GLN A 305 -12.60 28.80 1.84
CA GLN A 305 -12.95 29.02 3.25
C GLN A 305 -11.82 29.70 4.03
N ILE A 306 -10.56 29.34 3.77
CA ILE A 306 -9.38 29.97 4.41
C ILE A 306 -9.23 31.44 3.98
N ILE A 307 -9.57 31.76 2.73
CA ILE A 307 -9.55 33.14 2.21
C ILE A 307 -10.67 33.96 2.84
N ASN A 308 -11.91 33.44 2.86
CA ASN A 308 -13.05 34.16 3.43
C ASN A 308 -12.98 34.28 4.96
N GLY A 309 -12.33 33.34 5.64
CA GLY A 309 -12.10 33.37 7.10
C GLY A 309 -11.05 34.39 7.57
N LYS A 310 -10.31 35.04 6.65
CA LYS A 310 -9.30 36.06 6.97
C LYS A 310 -9.78 37.50 6.78
N ASP A 311 -10.98 37.72 6.25
CA ASP A 311 -11.50 39.07 6.01
C ASP A 311 -12.25 39.68 7.21
N THR A 312 -12.39 38.96 8.33
CA THR A 312 -13.03 39.48 9.57
C THR A 312 -12.08 39.73 10.74
N ALA A 313 -10.76 39.58 10.58
CA ALA A 313 -9.78 39.87 11.64
C ALA A 313 -8.65 40.80 11.16
N ASN A 314 -8.85 42.10 11.40
CA ASN A 314 -7.86 43.16 11.58
C ASN A 314 -6.44 42.99 11.00
N ASN A 315 -6.15 43.82 9.98
CA ASN A 315 -4.96 44.68 9.84
C ASN A 315 -3.57 44.11 10.22
N LYS A 316 -2.84 43.61 9.21
CA LYS A 316 -1.47 44.02 8.81
C LYS A 316 -1.04 43.15 7.63
N GLN A 317 -1.16 43.67 6.41
CA GLN A 317 -0.79 42.93 5.19
C GLN A 317 0.69 43.15 4.83
N ASP A 318 1.45 42.06 4.87
CA ASP A 318 2.79 41.95 4.31
C ASP A 318 2.74 42.00 2.75
N PRO A 319 3.41 42.95 2.08
CA PRO A 319 3.30 43.17 0.63
C PRO A 319 3.79 41.99 -0.23
N ASN A 320 4.53 41.04 0.33
CA ASN A 320 5.01 39.86 -0.42
C ASN A 320 3.89 38.83 -0.70
N ASN A 321 2.84 38.78 0.12
CA ASN A 321 1.79 37.78 -0.04
C ASN A 321 0.80 38.12 -1.17
N LYS A 322 0.59 39.42 -1.46
CA LYS A 322 -0.24 39.88 -2.59
C LYS A 322 0.33 39.49 -3.96
N LYS A 323 1.66 39.49 -4.11
CA LYS A 323 2.32 39.08 -5.37
C LYS A 323 2.20 37.58 -5.61
N TYR A 324 2.23 36.76 -4.55
CA TYR A 324 2.08 35.30 -4.68
C TYR A 324 0.65 34.91 -5.08
N ILE A 325 -0.36 35.54 -4.46
CA ILE A 325 -1.78 35.30 -4.73
C ILE A 325 -2.16 35.71 -6.17
N ALA A 326 -1.66 36.86 -6.65
CA ALA A 326 -1.90 37.30 -8.03
C ALA A 326 -1.25 36.37 -9.08
N LYS A 327 -0.09 35.78 -8.76
CA LYS A 327 0.62 34.84 -9.66
C LYS A 327 -0.13 33.50 -9.76
N LYS A 328 -0.66 33.00 -8.65
CA LYS A 328 -1.43 31.74 -8.59
C LYS A 328 -2.80 31.86 -9.29
N GLN A 329 -3.49 33.01 -9.13
CA GLN A 329 -4.76 33.28 -9.85
C GLN A 329 -4.59 33.39 -11.38
N LYS A 330 -3.46 33.90 -11.88
CA LYS A 330 -3.17 33.91 -13.33
C LYS A 330 -2.95 32.50 -13.88
N GLN A 331 -2.31 31.62 -13.12
CA GLN A 331 -2.02 30.25 -13.54
C GLN A 331 -3.30 29.38 -13.62
N VAL A 332 -4.23 29.56 -12.67
CA VAL A 332 -5.54 28.87 -12.70
C VAL A 332 -6.40 29.33 -13.88
N LYS A 333 -6.43 30.63 -14.21
CA LYS A 333 -7.16 31.13 -15.39
C LYS A 333 -6.58 30.63 -16.71
N GLN A 334 -5.26 30.47 -16.81
CA GLN A 334 -4.61 29.88 -18.00
C GLN A 334 -4.95 28.39 -18.16
N ASN A 335 -4.96 27.61 -17.08
CA ASN A 335 -5.30 26.19 -17.14
C ASN A 335 -6.79 25.94 -17.48
N GLN A 336 -7.71 26.82 -17.04
CA GLN A 336 -9.12 26.75 -17.43
C GLN A 336 -9.39 27.16 -18.89
N GLN A 337 -8.56 28.02 -19.49
CA GLN A 337 -8.67 28.37 -20.91
C GLN A 337 -8.09 27.26 -21.80
N ALA A 338 -7.00 26.61 -21.38
CA ALA A 338 -6.39 25.48 -22.08
C ALA A 338 -7.29 24.23 -22.12
N SER A 339 -8.11 24.00 -21.09
CA SER A 339 -9.09 22.90 -21.08
C SER A 339 -10.32 23.18 -21.95
N LYS A 340 -10.73 24.45 -22.09
CA LYS A 340 -11.83 24.86 -22.98
C LYS A 340 -11.45 24.84 -24.47
N SER A 341 -10.18 25.10 -24.82
CA SER A 341 -9.70 25.02 -26.22
C SER A 341 -9.56 23.59 -26.71
N LYS A 342 -9.17 22.63 -25.85
CA LYS A 342 -9.13 21.19 -26.20
C LYS A 342 -10.52 20.57 -26.45
N LYS A 343 -11.60 21.16 -25.93
CA LYS A 343 -12.99 20.71 -26.22
C LYS A 343 -13.51 21.15 -27.60
N LYS A 344 -12.85 22.11 -28.28
CA LYS A 344 -13.28 22.60 -29.61
C LYS A 344 -12.63 21.88 -30.81
N SER A 345 -11.59 21.05 -30.61
CA SER A 345 -10.87 20.39 -31.71
C SER A 345 -11.35 18.98 -32.07
N LYS A 346 -12.30 18.40 -31.33
CA LYS A 346 -12.95 17.13 -31.75
C LYS A 346 -14.20 17.42 -32.59
N LYS A 347 -13.99 17.92 -33.81
CA LYS A 347 -15.00 17.82 -34.88
C LYS A 347 -14.86 16.45 -35.54
N CYS A 348 -15.98 15.76 -35.58
CA CYS A 348 -16.23 14.50 -36.27
C CYS A 348 -15.69 14.53 -37.71
N VAL A 349 -14.83 13.57 -38.06
CA VAL A 349 -14.56 13.19 -39.45
C VAL A 349 -15.34 11.90 -39.65
N ILE A 350 -16.41 11.99 -40.44
CA ILE A 350 -17.07 10.83 -41.03
C ILE A 350 -16.33 10.57 -42.35
N MET A 351 -15.74 9.38 -42.48
CA MET A 351 -15.48 8.72 -43.76
C MET A 351 -16.04 7.31 -43.67
#